data_AF-G3KIW0-F1
#
_entry.id   AF-G3KIW0-F1
#
_cell.length_a   1.000
_cell.length_b   1.000
_cell.length_c   1.000
_cell.angle_alpha   90.00
_cell.angle_beta   90.00
_cell.angle_gamma   90.00
#
_symmetry.space_group_name_H-M   'P 1'
#
loop_
_entity.id
_entity.type
_entity.pdbx_description
1 polymer ?
#
loop_
_entity_poly.entity_id
_entity_poly.type
_entity_poly.pdbx_seq_one_letter_code
_entity_poly.pdbx_strand_id
1 'polypeptide(L)' 'IFEAYQIRGQEHFEGLLTLVSSASGGTYALISFSLLRTPLTASNELKINKVFPINKTFQLTT' A
#
# COMPACT_ATOMS: atom_id res chain seq x y z
N ILE A 1 -5.47 6.97 -3.56
CA ILE A 1 -4.22 6.82 -2.79
C ILE A 1 -4.53 7.33 -1.40
N PHE A 2 -4.15 6.60 -0.36
CA PHE A 2 -4.42 6.96 1.03
C PHE A 2 -3.12 6.99 1.81
N GLU A 3 -2.98 8.00 2.67
CA GLU A 3 -1.97 7.97 3.73
C GLU A 3 -2.34 6.87 4.72
N ALA A 4 -1.33 6.11 5.12
CA ALA A 4 -1.52 4.99 6.02
C ALA A 4 -0.36 4.92 7.00
N TYR A 5 -0.64 4.34 8.16
CA TYR A 5 0.40 4.01 9.12
C TYR A 5 0.19 2.62 9.67
N GLN A 6 1.29 2.00 10.09
CA GLN A 6 1.28 0.75 10.80
C GLN A 6 1.93 0.93 12.16
N ILE A 7 1.21 0.53 13.21
CA ILE A 7 1.77 0.42 14.55
C ILE A 7 2.36 -0.98 14.70
N ARG A 8 3.65 -1.07 15.03
CA ARG A 8 4.33 -2.34 15.37
C ARG A 8 5.00 -2.18 16.72
N GLY A 9 4.36 -2.71 17.77
CA GLY A 9 4.80 -2.47 19.13
C GLY A 9 4.70 -0.98 19.48
N GLN A 10 5.84 -0.34 19.78
CA GLN A 10 5.92 1.10 20.07
C GLN A 10 6.34 1.95 18.85
N GLU A 11 6.60 1.32 17.70
CA GLU A 11 7.06 2.01 16.50
C GLU A 11 5.89 2.38 15.57
N HIS A 12 5.98 3.57 14.97
CA HIS A 12 5.04 4.07 13.97
C HIS A 12 5.71 4.07 12.59
N PHE A 13 5.16 3.29 11.67
CA PHE A 13 5.64 3.21 10.30
C PHE A 13 4.66 3.90 9.36
N GLU A 14 5.05 5.07 8.87
CA GLU A 14 4.30 5.79 7.84
C GLU A 14 4.48 5.13 6.47
N GLY A 15 3.43 5.19 5.67
CA GLY A 15 3.43 4.66 4.32
C GLY A 15 2.25 5.14 3.50
N LEU A 16 2.15 4.62 2.28
CA LEU A 16 1.00 4.85 1.43
C LEU A 16 0.31 3.53 1.13
N LEU A 17 -1.02 3.57 1.10
CA LEU A 17 -1.85 2.46 0.64
C LEU A 17 -2.63 2.88 -0.60
N THR A 18 -2.53 2.07 -1.65
CA THR A 18 -3.18 2.38 -2.93
C THR A 18 -3.93 1.17 -3.47
N LEU A 19 -5.19 1.38 -3.85
CA LEU A 19 -5.93 0.46 -4.69
C LEU A 19 -5.48 0.62 -6.13
N VAL A 20 -5.05 -0.47 -6.76
CA VAL A 20 -4.71 -0.53 -8.18
C VAL A 20 -5.62 -1.50 -8.90
N SER A 21 -5.87 -1.24 -10.18
CA SER A 21 -6.52 -2.17 -11.11
C SER A 21 -5.56 -2.55 -12.23
N SER A 22 -5.67 -3.78 -12.73
CA SER A 22 -4.99 -4.14 -13.99
C SER A 22 -5.50 -3.28 -15.14
N ALA A 23 -4.63 -2.97 -16.10
CA ALA A 23 -5.01 -2.22 -17.29
C ALA A 23 -6.05 -2.97 -18.15
N SER A 24 -5.99 -4.30 -18.14
CA SER A 24 -6.98 -5.18 -18.79
C SER A 24 -8.31 -5.27 -18.02
N GLY A 25 -8.39 -4.70 -16.81
CA GLY A 25 -9.54 -4.81 -15.92
C GLY A 25 -9.67 -6.17 -15.22
N GLY A 26 -10.62 -6.24 -14.29
CA GLY A 26 -11.04 -7.47 -13.61
C GLY A 26 -10.13 -7.98 -12.49
N THR A 27 -8.92 -7.42 -12.33
CA THR A 27 -8.02 -7.73 -11.21
C THR A 27 -7.70 -6.47 -10.42
N TYR A 28 -7.87 -6.54 -9.11
CA TYR A 28 -7.59 -5.44 -8.18
C TYR A 28 -6.61 -5.89 -7.10
N ALA A 29 -5.80 -4.97 -6.61
CA ALA A 29 -4.91 -5.21 -5.48
C ALA A 29 -4.78 -3.95 -4.63
N LEU A 30 -4.58 -4.11 -3.32
CA LEU A 30 -4.02 -3.06 -2.48
C LEU A 30 -2.50 -3.18 -2.51
N ILE A 31 -1.81 -2.07 -2.72
CA ILE A 31 -0.35 -1.99 -2.63
C ILE A 31 -0.02 -1.07 -1.47
N SER A 32 0.75 -1.61 -0.52
CA SER A 32 1.43 -0.83 0.51
C SER A 32 2.79 -0.41 -0.02
N PHE A 33 3.06 0.89 0.03
CA PHE A 33 4.35 1.49 -0.28
C PHE A 33 5.03 1.97 0.99
N SER A 34 6.33 1.70 1.08
CA SER A 34 7.22 2.41 2.00
C SER A 34 7.78 3.64 1.31
N LEU A 35 8.03 4.67 2.10
CA LEU A 35 8.56 5.96 1.65
C LEU A 35 10.07 5.98 1.86
N LEU A 36 10.83 6.36 0.85
CA LEU A 36 12.27 6.56 1.00
C LEU A 36 12.58 7.86 1.76
N ARG A 37 11.76 8.89 1.55
CA ARG A 37 11.82 10.21 2.20
C ARG A 37 10.47 10.92 2.11
N THR A 38 10.26 11.93 2.95
CA THR A 38 9.13 12.85 2.90
C THR A 38 9.64 14.31 2.85
N PRO A 39 8.95 15.22 2.12
CA PRO A 39 7.80 14.98 1.24
C PRO A 39 8.19 14.23 -0.04
N LEU A 40 7.22 13.59 -0.67
CA LEU A 40 7.42 12.92 -1.95
C LEU A 40 7.51 13.94 -3.09
N THR A 41 8.54 13.80 -3.91
CA THR A 41 8.80 14.62 -5.10
C THR A 41 8.74 13.80 -6.39
N ALA A 42 8.93 12.48 -6.30
CA ALA A 42 8.90 11.59 -7.46
C ALA A 42 8.44 10.16 -7.09
N SER A 43 7.92 9.42 -8.06
CA SER A 43 7.39 8.07 -7.86
C SER A 43 8.45 7.01 -7.54
N ASN A 44 9.72 7.24 -7.90
CA ASN A 44 10.83 6.36 -7.57
C ASN A 44 11.21 6.38 -6.08
N GLU A 45 10.66 7.29 -5.31
CA GLU A 45 10.79 7.36 -3.85
C GLU A 45 9.80 6.43 -3.14
N LEU A 46 8.92 5.78 -3.90
CA LEU A 46 8.00 4.75 -3.43
C LEU A 46 8.60 3.37 -3.67
N LYS A 47 8.72 2.59 -2.61
CA LYS A 47 9.09 1.17 -2.70
C LYS A 47 7.87 0.33 -2.38
N ILE A 48 7.52 -0.60 -3.27
CA ILE A 48 6.49 -1.60 -2.97
C ILE A 48 6.96 -2.42 -1.76
N ASN A 49 6.21 -2.33 -0.67
CA ASN A 49 6.47 -3.06 0.56
C ASN A 49 5.68 -4.37 0.58
N LYS A 50 4.36 -4.28 0.30
CA LYS A 50 3.48 -5.44 0.26
C LYS A 50 2.36 -5.28 -0.75
N VAL A 51 1.99 -6.39 -1.38
CA VAL A 51 0.85 -6.48 -2.30
C VAL A 51 -0.20 -7.39 -1.68
N PHE A 52 -1.45 -6.92 -1.66
CA PHE A 52 -2.61 -7.66 -1.19
C PHE A 52 -3.58 -7.84 -2.35
N PRO A 53 -3.60 -9.01 -3.01
CA PRO A 53 -4.56 -9.30 -4.06
C PRO A 53 -5.99 -9.25 -3.51
N ILE A 54 -6.88 -8.51 -4.18
CA ILE A 54 -8.30 -8.51 -3.83
C ILE A 54 -8.96 -9.64 -4.63
N ASN A 55 -9.02 -10.81 -4.01
CA ASN A 55 -9.62 -12.01 -4.57
C ASN A 55 -10.58 -12.66 -3.55
N LYS A 56 -11.08 -13.86 -3.86
CA LYS A 56 -12.05 -14.58 -3.01
C LYS A 56 -11.56 -14.89 -1.59
N THR A 57 -10.25 -14.85 -1.35
CA THR A 57 -9.63 -15.12 -0.04
C THR A 57 -9.29 -13.85 0.73
N PHE A 58 -9.40 -12.68 0.09
CA PHE A 58 -9.17 -11.40 0.75
C PHE A 58 -10.27 -11.14 1.78
N GLN A 59 -9.87 -10.85 3.02
CA GLN A 59 -10.79 -10.55 4.12
C GLN A 59 -10.22 -9.40 4.95
N LEU A 60 -11.09 -8.49 5.36
CA LEU A 60 -10.78 -7.53 6.41
C LEU A 60 -11.16 -8.17 7.74
N THR A 61 -10.19 -8.27 8.65
CA THR A 61 -10.42 -8.76 10.00
C THR A 61 -10.34 -7.59 10.96
N THR A 62 -11.34 -7.49 11.85
CA THR A 62 -11.35 -6.61 13.02
C THR A 62 -10.72 -7.27 14.22
#